data_AF-A0A672JX74-F1
#
_entry.id   AF-A0A672JX74-F1
#
_cell.length_a   1.000
_cell.length_b   1.000
_cell.length_c   1.000
_cell.angle_alpha   90.00
_cell.angle_beta   90.00
_cell.angle_gamma   90.00
#
_symmetry.space_group_name_H-M   'P 1'
#
loop_
_entity.id
_entity.type
_entity.pdbx_description
1 polymer ?
#
loop_
_entity_poly.entity_id
_entity_poly.type
_entity_poly.pdbx_seq_one_letter_code
_entity_poly.pdbx_strand_id
1 'polypeptide(L)' 'MEYEHDNICCLHCPAGTYVKKACLTVSKKGVCEPCEFDTYTEHDNGLRKCLSCSKCRIGISPNQCCVHTMFNFY' A
#
# COMPACT_ATOMS: atom_id res chain seq x y z
N MET A 1 0.46 -11.71 6.24
CA MET A 1 -1.01 -11.56 6.14
C MET A 1 -1.45 -11.81 4.70
N GLU A 2 -2.69 -12.25 4.51
CA GLU A 2 -3.24 -12.66 3.21
C GLU A 2 -4.57 -11.94 2.91
N TYR A 3 -4.86 -11.74 1.62
CA TYR A 3 -6.11 -11.18 1.12
C TYR A 3 -6.78 -12.18 0.18
N GLU A 4 -8.10 -12.16 0.11
CA GLU A 4 -8.86 -13.05 -0.77
C GLU A 4 -8.96 -12.48 -2.19
N HIS A 5 -8.72 -13.33 -3.18
CA HIS A 5 -9.01 -13.08 -4.60
C HIS A 5 -9.40 -14.38 -5.28
N ASP A 6 -10.51 -14.39 -6.03
CA ASP A 6 -10.98 -15.55 -6.80
C ASP A 6 -11.04 -16.86 -5.96
N ASN A 7 -11.53 -16.77 -4.73
CA ASN A 7 -11.62 -17.86 -3.75
C ASN A 7 -10.28 -18.47 -3.30
N ILE A 8 -9.16 -17.79 -3.55
CA ILE A 8 -7.84 -18.15 -3.00
C ILE A 8 -7.27 -17.03 -2.12
N CYS A 9 -6.48 -17.42 -1.13
CA CYS A 9 -5.74 -16.47 -0.29
C CYS A 9 -4.40 -16.14 -0.96
N CYS A 10 -4.17 -14.86 -1.24
CA CYS A 10 -2.95 -14.31 -1.78
C CYS A 10 -2.13 -13.61 -0.69
N LEU A 11 -0.80 -13.68 -0.78
CA LEU A 11 0.07 -12.89 0.10
C LEU A 11 -0.08 -11.39 -0.21
N HIS A 12 -0.15 -10.58 0.84
CA HIS A 12 -0.18 -9.12 0.75
C HIS A 12 1.04 -8.55 0.02
N CYS A 13 0.83 -7.44 -0.70
CA CYS A 13 1.88 -6.55 -1.16
C CYS A 13 2.42 -5.71 0.00
N PRO A 14 3.73 -5.39 0.04
CA PRO A 14 4.30 -4.61 1.14
C PRO A 14 3.79 -3.17 1.20
N ALA A 15 3.97 -2.50 2.33
CA ALA A 15 3.76 -1.06 2.46
C ALA A 15 4.48 -0.27 1.34
N GLY A 16 3.88 0.83 0.90
CA GLY A 16 4.35 1.63 -0.23
C GLY A 16 4.06 1.03 -1.62
N THR A 17 3.33 -0.09 -1.69
CA THR A 17 2.92 -0.72 -2.96
C THR A 17 1.44 -1.11 -2.98
N TYR A 18 0.92 -1.41 -4.17
CA TYR A 18 -0.43 -1.93 -4.40
C TYR A 18 -0.41 -3.14 -5.34
N VAL A 19 -1.49 -3.93 -5.35
CA VAL A 19 -1.66 -5.11 -6.20
C VAL A 19 -1.99 -4.70 -7.64
N LYS A 20 -0.99 -4.76 -8.53
CA LYS A 20 -1.18 -4.59 -9.98
C LYS A 20 -1.84 -5.80 -10.63
N LYS A 21 -1.36 -6.99 -10.30
CA LYS A 21 -1.95 -8.28 -10.72
C LYS A 21 -2.03 -9.17 -9.49
N ALA A 22 -3.14 -9.86 -9.29
CA ALA A 22 -3.25 -10.74 -8.15
C ALA A 22 -2.49 -12.05 -8.35
N CYS A 23 -2.35 -12.82 -7.27
CA CYS A 23 -1.79 -14.15 -7.35
C CYS A 23 -2.75 -15.10 -8.09
N LEU A 24 -2.20 -16.14 -8.71
CA LEU A 24 -2.97 -17.23 -9.33
C LEU A 24 -2.84 -18.54 -8.54
N THR A 25 -2.17 -18.51 -7.39
CA THR A 25 -1.84 -19.69 -6.59
C THR A 25 -1.89 -19.33 -5.13
N VAL A 26 -2.47 -20.22 -4.31
CA VAL A 26 -2.62 -20.03 -2.87
C VAL A 26 -1.29 -19.69 -2.21
N SER A 27 -1.34 -18.72 -1.30
CA SER A 27 -0.21 -18.24 -0.51
C SER A 27 0.99 -17.79 -1.37
N LYS A 28 0.72 -17.27 -2.58
CA LYS A 28 1.71 -16.56 -3.40
C LYS A 28 1.41 -15.07 -3.46
N LYS A 29 2.46 -14.29 -3.71
CA LYS A 29 2.37 -12.85 -3.96
C LYS A 29 2.04 -12.64 -5.44
N GLY A 30 1.14 -11.70 -5.72
CA GLY A 30 0.89 -11.21 -7.08
C GLY A 30 2.00 -10.29 -7.58
N VAL A 31 1.69 -9.47 -8.58
CA VAL A 31 2.55 -8.36 -8.98
C VAL A 31 2.19 -7.13 -8.15
N CYS A 32 3.16 -6.60 -7.42
CA CYS A 32 3.04 -5.37 -6.65
C CYS A 32 3.74 -4.23 -7.38
N GLU A 33 3.10 -3.07 -7.48
CA GLU A 33 3.71 -1.86 -8.05
C GLU A 33 3.82 -0.77 -6.98
N PRO A 34 4.88 0.08 -7.03
CA PRO A 34 5.02 1.22 -6.13
C PRO A 34 3.82 2.17 -6.21
N CYS A 35 3.50 2.82 -5.10
CA CYS A 35 2.55 3.92 -5.09
C CYS A 35 3.08 5.10 -5.92
N GLU A 36 2.16 5.77 -6.62
CA GLU A 36 2.46 7.00 -7.35
C GLU A 36 2.59 8.19 -6.38
N PHE A 37 3.07 9.32 -6.91
CA PHE A 37 3.17 10.56 -6.17
C PHE A 37 1.84 10.93 -5.49
N ASP A 38 1.92 11.44 -4.26
CA ASP A 38 0.77 11.83 -3.44
C ASP A 38 -0.19 10.66 -3.06
N THR A 39 0.31 9.42 -3.09
CA THR A 39 -0.42 8.23 -2.64
C THR A 39 0.43 7.32 -1.75
N TYR A 40 -0.21 6.50 -0.91
CA TYR A 40 0.47 5.64 0.05
C TYR A 40 -0.32 4.37 0.40
N THR A 41 0.40 3.40 0.97
CA THR A 41 -0.15 2.29 1.75
C THR A 41 0.75 2.10 2.98
N GLU A 42 0.18 2.22 4.17
CA GLU A 42 0.97 2.24 5.43
C GLU A 42 1.47 0.84 5.84
N HIS A 43 0.75 -0.20 5.43
CA HIS A 43 1.01 -1.58 5.82
C HIS A 43 0.92 -2.52 4.62
N ASP A 44 1.34 -3.77 4.85
CA ASP A 44 1.09 -4.89 3.95
C ASP A 44 -0.40 -4.98 3.62
N ASN A 45 -0.75 -5.00 2.33
CA ASN A 45 -2.12 -4.82 1.87
C ASN A 45 -2.48 -5.68 0.63
N GLY A 46 -3.78 -5.81 0.37
CA GLY A 46 -4.35 -6.39 -0.85
C GLY A 46 -5.03 -5.37 -1.76
N LEU A 47 -4.70 -4.08 -1.64
CA LEU A 47 -5.41 -3.00 -2.33
C LEU A 47 -5.05 -2.98 -3.82
N ARG A 48 -6.03 -2.68 -4.67
CA ARG A 48 -5.85 -2.51 -6.13
C ARG A 48 -5.32 -1.14 -6.54
N LYS A 49 -5.23 -0.20 -5.60
CA LYS A 49 -4.70 1.15 -5.77
C LYS A 49 -4.23 1.68 -4.42
N CYS A 50 -3.27 2.58 -4.43
CA CYS A 50 -2.84 3.29 -3.22
C CYS A 50 -3.89 4.29 -2.75
N LEU A 51 -3.84 4.65 -1.47
CA LEU A 51 -4.69 5.65 -0.86
C LEU A 51 -4.13 7.04 -1.17
N SER A 52 -5.00 8.01 -1.48
CA SER A 52 -4.56 9.40 -1.65
C SER A 52 -4.08 9.95 -0.31
N CYS A 53 -2.93 10.63 -0.33
CA CYS A 53 -2.51 11.42 0.81
C CYS A 53 -3.55 12.52 1.07
N SER A 54 -3.97 12.67 2.32
CA SER A 54 -4.80 13.81 2.71
C SER A 54 -3.93 15.06 2.70
N LYS A 55 -4.33 16.11 1.96
CA LYS A 55 -3.67 17.43 2.08
C LYS A 55 -3.66 17.83 3.55
N CYS A 56 -2.48 18.15 4.08
CA CYS A 56 -2.34 18.68 5.43
C CYS A 56 -3.34 19.82 5.62
N ARG A 57 -4.35 19.62 6.48
CA ARG A 57 -5.14 20.75 6.96
C ARG A 57 -4.21 21.60 7.82
N ILE A 58 -4.19 22.91 7.56
CA ILE A 58 -3.43 23.88 8.37
C ILE A 58 -3.84 23.67 9.84
N GLY A 59 -2.88 23.29 10.69
CA GLY A 59 -3.13 22.96 12.10
C GLY A 59 -2.77 21.52 12.51
N ILE A 60 -2.43 20.63 11.58
CA ILE A 60 -1.91 19.29 11.89
C ILE A 60 -0.38 19.32 11.94
N SER A 61 0.22 18.60 12.89
CA SER A 61 1.68 18.51 13.02
C SER A 61 2.31 17.91 11.74
N PRO A 62 3.48 18.39 11.28
CA PRO A 62 4.13 17.90 10.06
C PRO A 62 4.35 16.37 10.02
N ASN A 63 4.52 15.75 11.20
CA ASN A 63 4.76 14.32 11.35
C ASN A 63 3.51 13.44 11.13
N GLN A 64 2.31 14.04 11.15
CA GLN A 64 1.04 13.34 10.86
C GLN A 64 0.61 13.51 9.40
N CYS A 65 1.37 14.27 8.62
CA CYS A 65 1.13 14.43 7.21
C CYS A 65 1.85 13.36 6.39
N CYS A 66 1.17 12.92 5.35
CA CYS A 66 1.69 12.07 4.30
C CYS A 66 2.74 12.87 3.49
N VAL A 67 3.95 13.00 4.01
CA VAL A 67 5.08 13.58 3.28
C VAL A 67 5.75 12.45 2.50
N HIS A 68 5.82 12.60 1.18
CA HIS A 68 6.42 11.67 0.22
C HIS A 68 7.84 11.17 0.60
N THR A 69 8.50 11.76 1.60
CA THR A 69 9.91 11.58 1.91
C THR A 69 10.26 10.93 3.26
N MET A 70 9.32 10.42 4.06
CA MET A 70 9.65 9.82 5.38
C MET A 70 9.11 8.40 5.61
N PHE A 71 9.38 7.48 4.68
CA PHE A 71 9.51 6.05 5.00
C PHE A 71 10.95 5.57 4.78
N ASN A 72 11.92 6.32 5.31
CA ASN A 72 13.24 5.77 5.66
C ASN A 72 13.25 5.60 7.18
N PHE A 73 12.89 4.42 7.67
CA PHE A 73 13.30 3.99 9.00
C PHE A 73 14.56 3.13 8.82
N TYR A 74 15.68 3.69 9.29
CA TYR A 74 16.84 2.93 9.77
C TYR A 74 16.42 1.96 10.89
#